data_AF-A0A972XYE3-F1
#
_entry.id   AF-A0A972XYE3-F1
#
_cell.length_a   1.000
_cell.length_b   1.000
_cell.length_c   1.000
_cell.angle_alpha   90.00
_cell.angle_beta   90.00
_cell.angle_gamma   90.00
#
_symmetry.space_group_name_H-M   'P 1'
#
loop_
_entity.id
_entity.type
_entity.pdbx_description
1 polymer ?
#
loop_
_entity_poly.entity_id
_entity_poly.type
_entity_poly.pdbx_seq_one_letter_code
_entity_poly.pdbx_strand_id
1 'polypeptide(L)'
;MKKRGKELTGRHLHQFLLRFFETQEDVEPETAERFSGILAATFATVRLRRYDPVFNGARLRGDFVKSSFKRLTLKSSGKVVGPKPSNSSKNLENISSSNSDPGCEEKFDPYAFSLIPIFIREGPDGLIQCLNTIHSLDNLREIARLQQLALPLNIRYGDISIDDAKSAILNAVRKRVADRRAAAG
;
A
#
# COMPACT_ATOMS: atom_id res chain seq x y z
N MET A 1 14.67 -27.31 -21.58
CA MET A 1 15.19 -25.94 -21.80
C MET A 1 15.90 -25.48 -20.54
N LYS A 2 17.22 -25.24 -20.58
CA LYS A 2 17.99 -24.79 -19.41
C LYS A 2 17.61 -23.33 -19.11
N LYS A 3 17.18 -23.02 -17.89
CA LYS A 3 16.88 -21.64 -17.45
C LYS A 3 18.17 -20.82 -17.58
N ARG A 4 18.20 -19.83 -18.47
CA ARG A 4 19.35 -18.94 -18.72
C ARG A 4 19.32 -17.70 -17.81
N GLY A 5 18.95 -17.87 -16.54
CA GLY A 5 18.98 -16.78 -15.56
C GLY A 5 20.08 -17.05 -14.55
N LYS A 6 21.11 -16.21 -14.49
CA LYS A 6 22.03 -16.20 -13.34
C LYS A 6 21.37 -15.38 -12.24
N GLU A 7 21.32 -15.93 -11.04
CA GLU A 7 20.86 -15.18 -9.86
C GLU A 7 21.88 -14.05 -9.59
N LEU A 8 21.41 -12.81 -9.66
CA LEU A 8 22.23 -11.62 -9.40
C LEU A 8 22.22 -11.37 -7.89
N THR A 9 23.23 -11.92 -7.20
CA THR A 9 23.41 -11.72 -5.76
C THR A 9 24.84 -11.28 -5.43
N GLY A 10 24.98 -10.53 -4.34
CA GLY A 10 26.27 -10.07 -3.82
C GLY A 10 27.12 -9.34 -4.86
N ARG A 11 28.35 -9.83 -5.09
CA ARG A 11 29.34 -9.21 -5.99
C ARG A 11 28.85 -9.09 -7.44
N HIS A 12 28.04 -10.04 -7.92
CA HIS A 12 27.53 -10.02 -9.29
C HIS A 12 26.48 -8.92 -9.49
N LEU A 13 25.66 -8.67 -8.46
CA LEU A 13 24.71 -7.55 -8.47
C LEU A 13 25.47 -6.22 -8.46
N HIS A 14 26.52 -6.10 -7.63
CA HIS A 14 27.33 -4.89 -7.57
C HIS A 14 28.00 -4.56 -8.92
N GLN A 15 28.64 -5.55 -9.56
CA GLN A 15 29.23 -5.36 -10.89
C GLN A 15 28.21 -5.04 -11.97
N PHE A 16 27.01 -5.63 -11.88
CA PHE A 16 25.92 -5.31 -12.78
C PHE A 16 25.48 -3.85 -12.62
N LEU A 17 25.33 -3.37 -11.38
CA LEU A 17 24.93 -1.99 -11.09
C LEU A 17 25.99 -0.98 -11.56
N LEU A 18 27.28 -1.25 -11.33
CA LEU A 18 28.36 -0.41 -11.84
C LEU A 18 28.28 -0.29 -13.37
N ARG A 19 28.21 -1.44 -14.06
CA ARG A 19 28.10 -1.45 -15.53
C ARG A 19 26.84 -0.75 -16.02
N PHE A 20 25.73 -0.87 -15.29
CA PHE A 20 24.47 -0.20 -15.60
C PHE A 20 24.60 1.32 -15.49
N PHE A 21 25.23 1.83 -14.44
CA PHE A 21 25.46 3.26 -14.27
C PHE A 21 26.50 3.81 -15.23
N GLU A 22 27.53 3.04 -15.58
CA GLU A 22 28.50 3.39 -16.64
C GLU A 22 27.83 3.53 -18.02
N THR A 23 26.67 2.91 -18.24
CA THR A 23 25.93 3.07 -19.51
C THR A 23 25.02 4.30 -19.52
N GLN A 24 24.87 5.01 -18.40
CA GLN A 24 24.09 6.24 -18.31
C GLN A 24 25.05 7.43 -18.40
N GLU A 25 24.97 8.21 -19.49
CA GLU A 25 25.87 9.36 -19.71
C GLU A 25 25.71 10.49 -18.67
N ASP A 26 24.59 10.50 -17.92
CA ASP A 26 24.25 11.57 -16.99
C ASP A 26 24.79 11.35 -15.56
N VAL A 27 25.49 10.24 -15.27
CA VAL A 27 25.91 9.89 -13.91
C VAL A 27 27.42 9.95 -13.75
N GLU A 28 27.88 10.83 -12.88
CA GLU A 28 29.29 10.93 -12.47
C GLU A 28 29.79 9.60 -11.85
N PRO A 29 31.01 9.15 -12.17
CA PRO A 29 31.51 7.83 -11.75
C PRO A 29 31.58 7.66 -10.23
N GLU A 30 31.94 8.71 -9.49
CA GLU A 30 31.95 8.66 -8.01
C GLU A 30 30.54 8.46 -7.43
N THR A 31 29.55 9.04 -8.09
CA THR A 31 28.14 8.95 -7.71
C THR A 31 27.59 7.56 -8.06
N ALA A 32 28.03 6.98 -9.18
CA ALA A 32 27.68 5.62 -9.59
C ALA A 32 28.14 4.56 -8.59
N GLU A 33 29.37 4.65 -8.06
CA GLU A 33 29.88 3.72 -7.05
C GLU A 33 29.12 3.80 -5.73
N ARG A 34 28.76 5.01 -5.30
CA ARG A 34 27.95 5.21 -4.08
C ARG A 34 26.57 4.60 -4.25
N PHE A 35 25.92 4.83 -5.39
CA PHE A 35 24.59 4.26 -5.66
C PHE A 35 24.63 2.74 -5.82
N SER A 36 25.63 2.16 -6.49
CA SER A 36 25.75 0.70 -6.61
C SER A 36 25.93 0.03 -5.25
N GLY A 37 26.72 0.62 -4.35
CA GLY A 37 26.92 0.14 -2.99
C GLY A 37 25.63 0.18 -2.16
N ILE A 38 24.93 1.32 -2.16
CA ILE A 38 23.66 1.50 -1.44
C ILE A 38 22.61 0.51 -1.98
N LEU A 39 22.44 0.44 -3.30
CA LEU A 39 21.46 -0.45 -3.92
C LEU A 39 21.78 -1.92 -3.63
N ALA A 40 23.03 -2.35 -3.76
CA ALA A 40 23.41 -3.72 -3.44
C ALA A 40 23.12 -4.08 -1.97
N ALA A 41 23.38 -3.16 -1.03
CA ALA A 41 23.06 -3.33 0.38
C ALA A 41 21.55 -3.39 0.63
N THR A 42 20.76 -2.52 0.00
CA THR A 42 19.29 -2.55 0.12
C THR A 42 18.69 -3.85 -0.44
N PHE A 43 19.16 -4.32 -1.60
CA PHE A 43 18.70 -5.60 -2.14
C PHE A 43 19.09 -6.79 -1.27
N ALA A 44 20.21 -6.72 -0.53
CA ALA A 44 20.59 -7.75 0.43
C ALA A 44 19.71 -7.75 1.70
N THR A 45 19.21 -6.58 2.13
CA THR A 45 18.35 -6.45 3.32
C THR A 45 16.88 -6.70 3.03
N VAL A 46 16.45 -6.54 1.77
CA VAL A 46 15.08 -6.84 1.33
C VAL A 46 14.85 -8.36 1.32
N ARG A 47 14.48 -8.89 2.48
CA ARG A 47 13.94 -10.26 2.62
C ARG A 47 12.49 -10.26 2.19
N LEU A 48 12.24 -10.53 0.91
CA LEU A 48 10.90 -10.84 0.45
C LEU A 48 10.46 -12.16 1.10
N ARG A 49 9.50 -12.10 2.02
CA ARG A 49 8.74 -13.29 2.41
C ARG A 49 8.02 -13.76 1.16
N ARG A 50 8.57 -14.78 0.50
CA ARG A 50 7.85 -15.51 -0.54
C ARG A 50 6.66 -16.13 0.17
N TYR A 51 5.47 -15.60 -0.10
CA TYR A 51 4.26 -16.37 0.10
C TYR A 51 4.39 -17.54 -0.87
N ASP A 52 4.62 -18.74 -0.36
CA ASP A 52 4.39 -19.96 -1.12
C ASP A 52 2.88 -20.22 -1.05
N PRO A 53 2.07 -19.91 -2.10
CA PRO A 53 0.73 -20.44 -2.15
C PRO A 53 0.88 -21.93 -2.46
N VAL A 54 0.70 -22.76 -1.42
CA VAL A 54 0.29 -24.18 -1.42
C VAL A 54 1.11 -24.91 -0.36
N PHE A 55 0.48 -25.28 0.77
CA PHE A 55 0.52 -26.64 1.33
C PHE A 55 -0.42 -26.79 2.55
N ASN A 56 -1.71 -26.49 2.37
CA ASN A 56 -2.76 -27.17 3.15
C ASN A 56 -3.13 -28.44 2.37
N GLY A 57 -2.47 -29.56 2.68
CA GLY A 57 -2.75 -30.81 1.97
C GLY A 57 -1.70 -31.91 2.16
N ALA A 58 -1.53 -32.38 3.39
CA ALA A 58 -1.02 -33.72 3.66
C ALA A 58 -1.70 -34.16 4.96
N ARG A 59 -2.51 -35.21 5.01
CA ARG A 59 -2.25 -36.54 4.47
C ARG A 59 -3.57 -37.26 4.19
N LEU A 60 -3.82 -37.68 2.96
CA LEU A 60 -4.39 -39.00 2.70
C LEU A 60 -3.73 -39.56 1.43
N ARG A 61 -3.25 -40.80 1.57
CA ARG A 61 -2.67 -41.65 0.53
C ARG A 61 -3.72 -41.95 -0.54
N GLY A 62 -3.26 -42.17 -1.77
CA GLY A 62 -4.05 -42.88 -2.79
C GLY A 62 -3.91 -42.30 -4.20
N ASP A 63 -3.03 -42.91 -4.97
CA ASP A 63 -3.21 -43.30 -6.37
C ASP A 63 -3.57 -42.28 -7.46
N PHE A 64 -2.63 -42.15 -8.40
CA PHE A 64 -2.83 -42.16 -9.85
C PHE A 64 -4.18 -41.65 -10.40
N VAL A 65 -4.16 -40.49 -11.11
CA VAL A 65 -4.75 -40.38 -12.46
C VAL A 65 -4.05 -39.23 -13.21
N LYS A 66 -3.44 -39.57 -14.34
CA LYS A 66 -3.06 -38.63 -15.41
C LYS A 66 -4.34 -38.00 -15.96
N SER A 67 -4.51 -36.68 -15.88
CA SER A 67 -5.46 -36.03 -16.76
C SER A 67 -4.98 -34.66 -17.22
N SER A 68 -5.12 -34.49 -18.52
CA SER A 68 -4.67 -33.40 -19.35
C SER A 68 -5.53 -32.15 -19.11
N PHE A 69 -4.93 -31.07 -18.65
CA PHE A 69 -5.56 -29.75 -18.74
C PHE A 69 -4.71 -28.80 -19.57
N LYS A 70 -5.18 -28.61 -20.81
CA LYS A 70 -4.79 -27.56 -21.74
C LYS A 70 -4.95 -26.20 -21.04
N ARG A 71 -3.85 -25.49 -20.80
CA ARG A 71 -3.88 -24.10 -20.35
C ARG A 71 -3.99 -23.21 -21.60
N LEU A 72 -5.17 -22.63 -21.78
CA LEU A 72 -5.50 -21.69 -22.85
C LEU A 72 -4.55 -20.48 -22.81
N THR A 73 -3.96 -20.20 -23.96
CA THR A 73 -3.14 -19.04 -24.27
C THR A 73 -4.04 -17.84 -24.54
N LEU A 74 -3.94 -16.78 -23.74
CA LEU A 74 -4.39 -15.45 -24.14
C LEU A 74 -3.16 -14.63 -24.56
N LYS A 75 -2.98 -14.56 -25.88
CA LYS A 75 -2.23 -13.50 -26.55
C LYS A 75 -3.18 -12.31 -26.67
N SER A 76 -2.82 -11.15 -26.13
CA SER A 76 -3.32 -9.87 -26.61
C SER A 76 -2.16 -8.88 -26.66
N SER A 77 -1.68 -8.70 -27.89
CA SER A 77 -0.92 -7.56 -28.38
C SER A 77 -1.67 -6.25 -28.11
N GLY A 78 -0.96 -5.25 -27.57
CA GLY A 78 -1.50 -3.91 -27.35
C GLY A 78 -0.38 -2.92 -27.04
N LYS A 79 0.26 -2.43 -28.09
CA LYS A 79 1.28 -1.38 -28.14
C LYS A 79 0.57 -0.02 -28.12
N VAL A 80 0.68 0.83 -27.09
CA VAL A 80 0.48 2.31 -27.17
C VAL A 80 1.14 3.00 -25.97
N VAL A 81 2.21 3.76 -26.26
CA VAL A 81 2.51 5.14 -25.82
C VAL A 81 2.47 5.48 -24.33
N GLY A 82 3.65 5.76 -23.75
CA GLY A 82 3.78 6.46 -22.48
C GLY A 82 3.72 7.99 -22.64
N PRO A 83 3.59 8.72 -21.52
CA PRO A 83 4.13 10.06 -21.42
C PRO A 83 5.19 10.19 -20.30
N LYS A 84 6.13 11.09 -20.60
CA LYS A 84 7.27 11.57 -19.80
C LYS A 84 6.94 11.92 -18.34
N PRO A 85 7.92 11.77 -17.43
CA PRO A 85 7.93 12.43 -16.13
C PRO A 85 8.40 13.89 -16.28
N SER A 86 7.59 14.85 -15.83
CA SER A 86 8.00 16.24 -15.63
C SER A 86 8.39 16.46 -14.18
N ASN A 87 9.68 16.68 -13.96
CA ASN A 87 10.21 17.29 -12.74
C ASN A 87 9.90 18.79 -12.75
N SER A 88 9.37 19.31 -11.65
CA SER A 88 9.49 20.71 -11.28
C SER A 88 9.73 20.79 -9.77
N SER A 89 10.99 21.08 -9.44
CA SER A 89 11.47 21.35 -8.09
C SER A 89 11.06 22.76 -7.62
N LYS A 90 11.03 22.89 -6.28
CA LYS A 90 11.28 24.09 -5.44
C LYS A 90 10.06 24.77 -4.78
N ASN A 91 9.97 24.50 -3.47
CA ASN A 91 10.19 25.44 -2.36
C ASN A 91 9.06 26.37 -1.90
N LEU A 92 9.12 26.70 -0.59
CA LEU A 92 8.32 27.62 0.25
C LEU A 92 7.08 26.98 0.88
N GLU A 93 7.16 26.57 2.14
CA GLU A 93 6.96 27.41 3.33
C GLU A 93 5.60 28.12 3.35
N ASN A 94 4.80 27.74 4.36
CA ASN A 94 4.08 28.67 5.23
C ASN A 94 3.09 29.63 4.55
N ILE A 95 1.79 29.38 4.69
CA ILE A 95 0.82 30.34 5.24
C ILE A 95 -0.45 29.55 5.58
N SER A 96 -0.64 29.39 6.88
CA SER A 96 -1.95 29.31 7.51
C SER A 96 -2.72 30.58 7.15
N SER A 97 -3.90 30.46 6.51
CA SER A 97 -5.03 31.38 6.69
C SER A 97 -6.24 30.91 5.91
N SER A 98 -7.30 30.68 6.67
CA SER A 98 -8.71 30.76 6.30
C SER A 98 -9.00 31.73 5.17
N ASN A 99 -9.64 31.24 4.10
CA ASN A 99 -10.66 31.99 3.38
C ASN A 99 -11.64 30.99 2.75
N SER A 100 -12.86 31.04 3.28
CA SER A 100 -14.03 30.29 2.84
C SER A 100 -14.56 30.88 1.54
N ASP A 101 -14.38 30.16 0.43
CA ASP A 101 -15.16 30.37 -0.80
C ASP A 101 -16.40 29.46 -0.78
N PRO A 102 -17.62 30.01 -0.77
CA PRO A 102 -18.84 29.23 -0.87
C PRO A 102 -19.13 28.94 -2.34
N GLY A 103 -18.55 27.86 -2.89
CA GLY A 103 -18.87 27.48 -4.28
C GLY A 103 -18.08 26.34 -4.90
N CYS A 104 -16.97 25.91 -4.29
CA CYS A 104 -16.31 24.67 -4.66
C CYS A 104 -16.67 23.62 -3.60
N GLU A 105 -17.40 22.57 -4.00
CA GLU A 105 -17.49 21.36 -3.18
C GLU A 105 -16.06 20.89 -2.92
N GLU A 106 -15.55 21.16 -1.72
CA GLU A 106 -14.24 20.70 -1.29
C GLU A 106 -14.23 19.19 -1.46
N LYS A 107 -13.42 18.72 -2.42
CA LYS A 107 -13.28 17.31 -2.73
C LYS A 107 -12.84 16.61 -1.45
N PHE A 108 -13.72 15.80 -0.89
CA PHE A 108 -13.49 15.16 0.40
C PHE A 108 -12.16 14.39 0.38
N ASP A 109 -11.22 14.78 1.26
CA ASP A 109 -9.95 14.08 1.41
C ASP A 109 -10.04 13.09 2.59
N PRO A 110 -10.16 11.78 2.32
CA PRO A 110 -10.21 10.78 3.37
C PRO A 110 -8.88 10.58 4.13
N TYR A 111 -7.75 11.07 3.60
CA TYR A 111 -6.45 10.99 4.27
C TYR A 111 -6.24 12.07 5.33
N ALA A 112 -7.00 13.16 5.26
CA ALA A 112 -6.98 14.21 6.28
C ALA A 112 -7.39 13.67 7.67
N PHE A 113 -8.22 12.63 7.72
CA PHE A 113 -8.83 12.10 8.94
C PHE A 113 -8.02 10.94 9.53
N SER A 114 -6.92 11.19 10.23
CA SER A 114 -6.10 10.12 10.85
C SER A 114 -6.75 9.49 12.11
N LEU A 115 -7.71 8.56 11.93
CA LEU A 115 -8.54 8.03 13.02
C LEU A 115 -7.75 7.34 14.15
N ILE A 116 -6.72 6.56 13.83
CA ILE A 116 -5.92 5.86 14.85
C ILE A 116 -5.08 6.85 15.68
N PRO A 117 -4.28 7.75 15.08
CA PRO A 117 -3.58 8.78 15.83
C PRO A 117 -4.50 9.63 16.71
N ILE A 118 -5.66 10.03 16.19
CA ILE A 118 -6.67 10.80 16.95
C ILE A 118 -7.14 9.99 18.17
N PHE A 119 -7.51 8.72 17.98
CA PHE A 119 -7.93 7.85 19.07
C PHE A 119 -6.83 7.64 20.13
N ILE A 120 -5.56 7.60 19.73
CA ILE A 120 -4.43 7.46 20.68
C ILE A 120 -4.19 8.75 21.45
N ARG A 121 -4.31 9.92 20.81
CA ARG A 121 -4.03 11.24 21.41
C ARG A 121 -5.17 11.77 22.27
N GLU A 122 -6.39 11.68 21.76
CA GLU A 122 -7.58 12.33 22.32
C GLU A 122 -8.60 11.33 22.87
N GLY A 123 -8.36 10.03 22.68
CA GLY A 123 -9.22 8.98 23.18
C GLY A 123 -10.50 8.80 22.35
N PRO A 124 -11.52 8.12 22.93
CA PRO A 124 -12.78 7.85 22.23
C PRO A 124 -13.56 9.13 21.93
N ASP A 125 -13.53 10.12 22.82
CA ASP A 125 -14.34 11.33 22.71
C ASP A 125 -13.85 12.24 21.58
N GLY A 126 -12.54 12.41 21.43
CA GLY A 126 -11.96 13.17 20.31
C GLY A 126 -12.23 12.50 18.96
N LEU A 127 -12.22 11.17 18.91
CA LEU A 127 -12.61 10.44 17.70
C LEU A 127 -14.09 10.66 17.35
N ILE A 128 -15.00 10.69 18.33
CA ILE A 128 -16.42 10.97 18.08
C ILE A 128 -16.62 12.38 17.53
N GLN A 129 -15.93 13.38 18.10
CA GLN A 129 -15.99 14.77 17.60
C GLN A 129 -15.50 14.84 16.15
N CYS A 130 -14.40 14.17 15.83
CA CYS A 130 -13.87 14.06 14.47
C CYS A 130 -14.85 13.36 13.53
N LEU A 131 -15.53 12.29 13.95
CA LEU A 131 -16.52 11.60 13.14
C LEU A 131 -17.80 12.44 12.94
N ASN A 132 -18.12 13.32 13.88
CA ASN A 132 -19.30 14.19 13.79
C ASN A 132 -19.18 15.30 12.75
N THR A 133 -17.97 15.65 12.32
CA THR A 133 -17.78 16.60 11.21
C THR A 133 -18.08 15.99 9.85
N ILE A 134 -18.25 14.66 9.78
CA ILE A 134 -18.52 13.93 8.54
C ILE A 134 -20.01 13.60 8.48
N HIS A 135 -20.70 14.23 7.53
CA HIS A 135 -22.15 14.10 7.36
C HIS A 135 -22.56 13.14 6.24
N SER A 136 -21.60 12.62 5.47
CA SER A 136 -21.86 11.68 4.38
C SER A 136 -21.47 10.25 4.79
N LEU A 137 -22.39 9.32 4.56
CA LEU A 137 -22.18 7.90 4.84
C LEU A 137 -21.12 7.29 3.91
N ASP A 138 -21.08 7.73 2.65
CA ASP A 138 -20.09 7.25 1.69
C ASP A 138 -18.67 7.69 2.07
N ASN A 139 -18.54 8.92 2.59
CA ASN A 139 -17.27 9.45 3.10
C ASN A 139 -16.77 8.63 4.30
N LEU A 140 -17.67 8.25 5.23
CA LEU A 140 -17.34 7.37 6.35
C LEU A 140 -16.87 5.99 5.91
N ARG A 141 -17.54 5.41 4.89
CA ARG A 141 -17.12 4.13 4.29
C ARG A 141 -15.76 4.24 3.62
N GLU A 142 -15.51 5.34 2.91
CA GLU A 142 -14.26 5.59 2.20
C GLU A 142 -13.08 5.73 3.18
N ILE A 143 -13.25 6.50 4.26
CA ILE A 143 -12.23 6.59 5.33
C ILE A 143 -11.94 5.20 5.90
N ALA A 144 -12.99 4.45 6.25
CA ALA A 144 -12.82 3.13 6.84
C ALA A 144 -12.13 2.14 5.89
N ARG A 145 -12.44 2.22 4.59
CA ARG A 145 -11.80 1.41 3.53
C ARG A 145 -10.33 1.74 3.39
N LEU A 146 -9.99 3.03 3.27
CA LEU A 146 -8.61 3.48 3.06
C LEU A 146 -7.72 3.18 4.27
N GLN A 147 -8.29 3.28 5.46
CA GLN A 147 -7.59 2.93 6.69
C GLN A 147 -7.63 1.44 6.99
N GLN A 148 -8.22 0.62 6.13
CA GLN A 148 -8.32 -0.84 6.27
C GLN A 148 -8.95 -1.26 7.60
N LEU A 149 -10.01 -0.56 8.03
CA LEU A 149 -10.79 -0.94 9.19
C LEU A 149 -11.71 -2.11 8.86
N ALA A 150 -11.72 -3.11 9.73
CA ALA A 150 -12.59 -4.27 9.62
C ALA A 150 -14.01 -3.87 10.08
N LEU A 151 -14.87 -3.53 9.12
CA LEU A 151 -16.29 -3.23 9.35
C LEU A 151 -17.17 -4.43 8.92
N PRO A 152 -18.32 -4.65 9.57
CA PRO A 152 -19.32 -5.63 9.13
C PRO A 152 -19.81 -5.36 7.71
N LEU A 153 -20.20 -6.41 6.99
CA LEU A 153 -20.70 -6.30 5.60
C LEU A 153 -21.88 -5.34 5.46
N ASN A 154 -22.80 -5.37 6.42
CA ASN A 154 -23.98 -4.51 6.42
C ASN A 154 -23.59 -3.03 6.45
N ILE A 155 -22.51 -2.68 7.14
CA ILE A 155 -22.02 -1.29 7.26
C ILE A 155 -21.23 -0.85 6.03
N ARG A 156 -20.56 -1.81 5.38
CA ARG A 156 -19.80 -1.55 4.15
C ARG A 156 -20.68 -1.31 2.92
N TYR A 157 -21.82 -2.00 2.81
CA TYR A 157 -22.60 -2.01 1.57
C TYR A 157 -24.12 -1.88 1.75
N GLY A 158 -24.64 -1.96 2.98
CA GLY A 158 -26.08 -1.88 3.25
C GLY A 158 -26.54 -0.49 3.69
N ASP A 159 -27.83 -0.21 3.57
CA ASP A 159 -28.44 1.04 4.01
C ASP A 159 -28.59 1.06 5.53
N ILE A 160 -27.80 1.91 6.18
CA ILE A 160 -27.68 2.01 7.65
C ILE A 160 -27.63 3.48 8.04
N SER A 161 -27.99 3.79 9.29
CA SER A 161 -27.86 5.14 9.82
C SER A 161 -26.40 5.59 9.89
N ILE A 162 -26.16 6.89 9.69
CA ILE A 162 -24.85 7.52 9.83
C ILE A 162 -24.29 7.26 11.24
N ASP A 163 -25.13 7.32 12.27
CA ASP A 163 -24.69 7.14 13.67
C ASP A 163 -24.24 5.70 13.95
N ASP A 164 -24.91 4.72 13.36
CA ASP A 164 -24.51 3.32 13.43
C ASP A 164 -23.17 3.10 12.72
N ALA A 165 -22.94 3.76 11.58
CA ALA A 165 -21.67 3.72 10.88
C ALA A 165 -20.53 4.33 11.73
N LYS A 166 -20.78 5.48 12.38
CA LYS A 166 -19.81 6.13 13.29
C LYS A 166 -19.46 5.22 14.46
N SER A 167 -20.45 4.62 15.12
CA SER A 167 -20.23 3.73 16.27
C SER A 167 -19.43 2.48 15.89
N ALA A 168 -19.67 1.92 14.70
CA ALA A 168 -18.94 0.79 14.19
C ALA A 168 -17.49 1.12 13.84
N ILE A 169 -17.24 2.31 13.28
CA ILE A 169 -15.87 2.80 13.03
C ILE A 169 -15.12 2.94 14.35
N LEU A 170 -15.74 3.54 15.37
CA LEU A 170 -15.13 3.66 16.70
C LEU A 170 -14.75 2.30 17.30
N ASN A 171 -15.65 1.32 17.20
CA ASN A 171 -15.38 -0.04 17.68
C ASN A 171 -14.26 -0.73 16.89
N ALA A 172 -14.22 -0.54 15.57
CA ALA A 172 -13.15 -1.09 14.72
C ALA A 172 -11.78 -0.47 15.04
N VAL A 173 -11.72 0.84 15.29
CA VAL A 173 -10.49 1.53 15.71
C VAL A 173 -10.03 1.02 17.07
N ARG A 174 -10.93 0.95 18.06
CA ARG A 174 -10.62 0.42 19.39
C ARG A 174 -10.05 -0.99 19.32
N LYS A 175 -10.68 -1.88 18.56
CA LYS A 175 -10.20 -3.25 18.35
C LYS A 175 -8.81 -3.28 17.73
N ARG A 176 -8.58 -2.50 16.67
CA ARG A 176 -7.28 -2.45 15.99
C ARG A 176 -6.15 -1.93 16.89
N VAL A 177 -6.44 -0.97 17.77
CA VAL A 177 -5.45 -0.48 18.76
C VAL A 177 -5.17 -1.55 19.82
N ALA A 178 -6.21 -2.25 20.30
CA ALA A 178 -6.04 -3.36 21.23
C ALA A 178 -5.21 -4.50 20.62
N ASP A 179 -5.52 -4.93 19.40
CA ASP A 179 -4.79 -5.98 18.67
C ASP A 179 -3.31 -5.60 18.49
N ARG A 180 -3.02 -4.34 18.16
CA ARG A 180 -1.64 -3.83 18.04
C ARG A 180 -0.89 -3.84 19.37
N ARG A 181 -1.56 -3.49 20.48
CA ARG A 181 -0.95 -3.54 21.82
C ARG A 181 -0.67 -4.98 22.24
N ALA A 182 -1.60 -5.90 21.99
CA ALA A 182 -1.44 -7.31 22.30
C ALA A 182 -0.33 -7.98 21.47
N ALA A 183 -0.09 -7.54 20.25
CA ALA A 183 0.98 -8.08 19.40
C ALA A 183 2.37 -7.53 19.72
N ALA A 184 2.46 -6.43 20.47
CA ALA A 184 3.72 -5.77 20.83
C ALA A 184 4.21 -6.09 22.25
N GLY A 185 3.38 -6.77 23.05
CA GLY A 185 3.72 -7.31 24.37
C GLY A 185 4.02 -8.81 24.30
#